data_AF-A0A7M3BSW4-F1
#
_entry.id   AF-A0A7M3BSW4-F1
#
_cell.length_a   1.000
_cell.length_b   1.000
_cell.length_c   1.000
_cell.angle_alpha   90.00
_cell.angle_beta   90.00
_cell.angle_gamma   90.00
#
_symmetry.space_group_name_H-M   'P 1'
#
loop_
_entity.id
_entity.type
_entity.pdbx_description
1 polymer ?
#
loop_
_entity_poly.entity_id
_entity_poly.type
_entity_poly.pdbx_seq_one_letter_code
_entity_poly.pdbx_strand_id
1 'polypeptide(L)'
;LAAEAERADSGRLGEALAEYEALEELIGRIVSYAGLIYAGNTADPQRAKLYGDIQEKMTDASAHLLFFALELNLIDDAAIETALAADPAFAHYRPWVLDLRMDKPYQLEDRVEQLFHEKSVTGRGAWNRLFDETMTDLRFDIDGEELTLEPALNRLQHADGEVRRRASEALAATFRKNLRTFTLVTNTLAKDKEISDRWRGFEDIADSRHLANRVERSVVDALDSAVRDAYPRLSHRYYQMKARWLGMEVMNHWDRNAPLPETPQAIIGWDEAKNTVLSAYQRFSPDMAEIARVFFDRNWIDAPVRPGKSPGAFAHPTVPSAHPYVLLNYMGKPRDVMTLAHELGHGVHQVLAAGQGALMASTPLTLAETASVFGEMLTFRSLLDQTTDKRERKAMLAQKVEDMINTVVRQIAFYEFERKVHAERKNGELTSDRLGQFWLEVQAESLGPAIKLRDGYEVFWTYIPHFIHSPFYVYAYAFGDCLVNSLYAVYQNAERGFQEKYFAMLRAGGTKHHSELLAPFGLDATDPAFWQIGLGVIGGLIDELEALDN
;
A
#
# COMPACT_ATOMS: atom_id res chain seq x y z
N LEU A 1 -13.41 -0.37 -32.53
CA LEU A 1 -14.21 -1.33 -31.72
C LEU A 1 -15.74 -1.17 -31.82
N ALA A 2 -16.29 0.04 -31.89
CA ALA A 2 -17.73 0.29 -31.93
C ALA A 2 -18.51 -0.53 -33.00
N ALA A 3 -17.99 -0.60 -34.22
CA ALA A 3 -18.63 -1.38 -35.30
C ALA A 3 -18.71 -2.89 -35.02
N GLU A 4 -17.80 -3.43 -34.21
CA GLU A 4 -17.87 -4.84 -33.77
C GLU A 4 -18.89 -5.01 -32.65
N ALA A 5 -19.05 -4.03 -31.75
CA ALA A 5 -20.09 -4.05 -30.72
C ALA A 5 -21.50 -4.07 -31.31
N GLU A 6 -21.74 -3.28 -32.34
CA GLU A 6 -23.04 -3.20 -33.03
C GLU A 6 -23.46 -4.52 -33.71
N ARG A 7 -22.49 -5.39 -34.01
CA ARG A 7 -22.72 -6.69 -34.66
C ARG A 7 -23.12 -7.81 -33.70
N ALA A 8 -23.13 -7.55 -32.39
CA ALA A 8 -23.56 -8.47 -31.34
C ALA A 8 -22.95 -9.88 -31.48
N ASP A 9 -23.78 -10.89 -31.79
CA ASP A 9 -23.39 -12.30 -31.95
C ASP A 9 -22.45 -12.58 -33.14
N SER A 10 -22.41 -11.67 -34.12
CA SER A 10 -21.49 -11.71 -35.25
C SER A 10 -20.27 -10.79 -35.09
N GLY A 11 -20.18 -10.07 -33.97
CA GLY A 11 -19.05 -9.22 -33.60
C GLY A 11 -17.86 -10.05 -33.10
N ARG A 12 -16.65 -9.50 -33.23
CA ARG A 12 -15.39 -10.17 -32.82
C ARG A 12 -14.74 -9.52 -31.59
N LEU A 13 -15.55 -8.92 -30.70
CA LEU A 13 -15.03 -8.22 -29.52
C LEU A 13 -14.32 -9.17 -28.54
N GLY A 14 -14.87 -10.36 -28.27
CA GLY A 14 -14.21 -11.34 -27.41
C GLY A 14 -12.85 -11.79 -27.96
N GLU A 15 -12.76 -12.01 -29.27
CA GLU A 15 -11.48 -12.34 -29.94
C GLU A 15 -10.48 -11.20 -29.83
N ALA A 16 -10.92 -9.96 -30.10
CA ALA A 16 -10.06 -8.78 -30.00
C ALA A 16 -9.53 -8.56 -28.56
N LEU A 17 -10.36 -8.84 -27.55
CA LEU A 17 -9.96 -8.77 -26.14
C LEU A 17 -8.98 -9.87 -25.74
N ALA A 18 -9.18 -11.09 -26.23
CA ALA A 18 -8.24 -12.18 -25.99
C ALA A 18 -6.87 -11.90 -26.65
N GLU A 19 -6.86 -11.32 -27.86
CA GLU A 19 -5.61 -10.86 -28.50
C GLU A 19 -4.95 -9.73 -27.70
N TYR A 20 -5.74 -8.77 -27.21
CA TYR A 20 -5.26 -7.68 -26.35
C TYR A 20 -4.65 -8.22 -25.04
N GLU A 21 -5.33 -9.14 -24.34
CA GLU A 21 -4.82 -9.80 -23.13
C GLU A 21 -3.51 -10.55 -23.40
N ALA A 22 -3.42 -11.28 -24.52
CA ALA A 22 -2.21 -12.02 -24.87
C ALA A 22 -1.01 -11.09 -25.12
N LEU A 23 -1.24 -9.90 -25.68
CA LEU A 23 -0.21 -8.88 -25.86
C LEU A 23 0.23 -8.29 -24.51
N GLU A 24 -0.72 -7.94 -23.65
CA GLU A 24 -0.44 -7.46 -22.28
C GLU A 24 0.36 -8.50 -21.49
N GLU A 25 0.00 -9.78 -21.58
CA GLU A 25 0.73 -10.88 -20.95
C GLU A 25 2.15 -11.04 -21.52
N LEU A 26 2.33 -10.92 -22.84
CA LEU A 26 3.67 -10.99 -23.44
C LEU A 26 4.56 -9.82 -22.99
N ILE A 27 4.02 -8.60 -23.00
CA ILE A 27 4.71 -7.40 -22.52
C ILE A 27 5.08 -7.59 -21.04
N GLY A 28 4.11 -7.96 -20.21
CA GLY A 28 4.32 -8.19 -18.78
C GLY A 28 5.40 -9.23 -18.52
N ARG A 29 5.44 -10.32 -19.29
CA ARG A 29 6.47 -11.37 -19.18
C ARG A 29 7.87 -10.85 -19.48
N ILE A 30 8.03 -10.08 -20.56
CA ILE A 30 9.32 -9.52 -20.99
C ILE A 30 9.83 -8.51 -19.95
N VAL A 31 8.96 -7.59 -19.51
CA VAL A 31 9.29 -6.58 -18.50
C VAL A 31 9.64 -7.25 -17.17
N SER A 32 8.86 -8.23 -16.74
CA SER A 32 9.10 -8.99 -15.50
C SER A 32 10.46 -9.66 -15.51
N TYR A 33 10.83 -10.32 -16.62
CA TYR A 33 12.15 -10.96 -16.75
C TYR A 33 13.28 -9.93 -16.58
N ALA A 34 13.21 -8.81 -17.31
CA ALA A 34 14.21 -7.76 -17.24
C ALA A 34 14.31 -7.15 -15.83
N GLY A 35 13.16 -6.85 -15.23
CA GLY A 35 13.04 -6.26 -13.90
C GLY A 35 13.59 -7.18 -12.81
N LEU A 36 13.26 -8.47 -12.83
CA LEU A 36 13.76 -9.45 -11.86
C LEU A 36 15.27 -9.68 -11.99
N ILE A 37 15.81 -9.73 -13.21
CA ILE A 37 17.27 -9.83 -13.42
C ILE A 37 17.98 -8.58 -12.86
N TYR A 38 17.44 -7.39 -13.15
CA TYR A 38 17.94 -6.12 -12.64
C TYR A 38 17.88 -6.06 -11.11
N ALA A 39 16.75 -6.41 -10.50
CA ALA A 39 16.59 -6.46 -9.04
C ALA A 39 17.61 -7.40 -8.37
N GLY A 40 18.05 -8.44 -9.08
CA GLY A 40 19.08 -9.36 -8.59
C GLY A 40 20.47 -8.73 -8.43
N ASN A 41 20.80 -7.67 -9.20
CA ASN A 41 22.00 -6.85 -9.04
C ASN A 41 21.84 -5.52 -9.81
N THR A 42 21.36 -4.48 -9.13
CA THR A 42 21.09 -3.15 -9.69
C THR A 42 22.38 -2.37 -9.98
N ALA A 43 23.50 -2.75 -9.37
CA ALA A 43 24.81 -2.14 -9.61
C ALA A 43 25.52 -2.66 -10.88
N ASP A 44 24.99 -3.71 -11.52
CA ASP A 44 25.53 -4.25 -12.77
C ASP A 44 25.09 -3.39 -13.96
N PRO A 45 26.01 -2.68 -14.64
CA PRO A 45 25.66 -1.80 -15.74
C PRO A 45 25.04 -2.53 -16.94
N GLN A 46 25.34 -3.82 -17.16
CA GLN A 46 24.74 -4.58 -18.23
C GLN A 46 23.27 -4.92 -17.94
N ARG A 47 22.94 -5.21 -16.69
CA ARG A 47 21.56 -5.45 -16.25
C ARG A 47 20.74 -4.16 -16.25
N ALA A 48 21.33 -3.07 -15.77
CA ALA A 48 20.70 -1.75 -15.80
C ALA A 48 20.39 -1.33 -17.24
N LYS A 49 21.34 -1.54 -18.18
CA LYS A 49 21.12 -1.28 -19.60
C LYS A 49 20.01 -2.17 -20.16
N LEU A 50 20.05 -3.49 -19.93
CA LEU A 50 19.03 -4.41 -20.42
C LEU A 50 17.63 -4.00 -19.95
N TYR A 51 17.50 -3.65 -18.67
CA TYR A 51 16.24 -3.19 -18.09
C TYR A 51 15.77 -1.88 -18.73
N GLY A 52 16.65 -0.89 -18.87
CA GLY A 52 16.33 0.39 -19.52
C GLY A 52 15.90 0.22 -20.99
N ASP A 53 16.67 -0.55 -21.77
CA ASP A 53 16.37 -0.84 -23.18
C ASP A 53 15.00 -1.54 -23.34
N ILE A 54 14.67 -2.47 -22.44
CA ILE A 54 13.39 -3.18 -22.46
C ILE A 54 12.26 -2.24 -22.06
N GLN A 55 12.43 -1.43 -21.01
CA GLN A 55 11.42 -0.45 -20.58
C GLN A 55 11.07 0.53 -21.70
N GLU A 56 12.07 1.07 -22.39
CA GLU A 56 11.86 1.97 -23.55
C GLU A 56 11.05 1.29 -24.65
N LYS A 57 11.49 0.11 -25.10
CA LYS A 57 10.80 -0.64 -26.17
C LYS A 57 9.38 -1.07 -25.79
N MET A 58 9.15 -1.45 -24.54
CA MET A 58 7.83 -1.86 -24.06
C MET A 58 6.90 -0.66 -23.88
N THR A 59 7.43 0.51 -23.54
CA THR A 59 6.68 1.77 -23.53
C THR A 59 6.24 2.15 -24.95
N ASP A 60 7.14 2.05 -25.93
CA ASP A 60 6.79 2.28 -27.33
C ASP A 60 5.73 1.28 -27.82
N ALA A 61 5.86 0.00 -27.45
CA ALA A 61 4.91 -1.04 -27.81
C ALA A 61 3.52 -0.80 -27.18
N SER A 62 3.45 -0.46 -25.89
CA SER A 62 2.19 -0.24 -25.19
C SER A 62 1.46 1.03 -25.66
N ALA A 63 2.18 2.03 -26.16
CA ALA A 63 1.58 3.21 -26.77
C ALA A 63 0.67 2.87 -27.97
N HIS A 64 1.01 1.81 -28.72
CA HIS A 64 0.17 1.31 -29.82
C HIS A 64 -1.10 0.59 -29.35
N LEU A 65 -1.22 0.26 -28.07
CA LEU A 65 -2.36 -0.44 -27.49
C LEU A 65 -3.34 0.50 -26.75
N LEU A 66 -2.92 1.74 -26.44
CA LEU A 66 -3.74 2.72 -25.70
C LEU A 66 -5.12 2.98 -26.33
N PHE A 67 -5.22 2.90 -27.66
CA PHE A 67 -6.48 3.10 -28.37
C PHE A 67 -7.56 2.11 -27.90
N PHE A 68 -7.18 0.90 -27.48
CA PHE A 68 -8.13 -0.19 -27.24
C PHE A 68 -9.09 0.14 -26.11
N ALA A 69 -8.55 0.49 -24.94
CA ALA A 69 -9.34 0.85 -23.78
C ALA A 69 -10.14 2.15 -24.00
N LEU A 70 -9.51 3.15 -24.63
CA LEU A 70 -10.15 4.45 -24.92
C LEU A 70 -11.33 4.28 -25.88
N GLU A 71 -11.16 3.54 -26.98
CA GLU A 71 -12.24 3.26 -27.93
C GLU A 71 -13.35 2.42 -27.30
N LEU A 72 -13.03 1.48 -26.40
CA LEU A 72 -14.05 0.68 -25.72
C LEU A 72 -14.95 1.55 -24.83
N ASN A 73 -14.38 2.57 -24.18
CA ASN A 73 -15.13 3.55 -23.39
C ASN A 73 -16.01 4.47 -24.25
N LEU A 74 -15.67 4.71 -25.50
CA LEU A 74 -16.51 5.49 -26.42
C LEU A 74 -17.77 4.75 -26.87
N ILE A 75 -17.84 3.42 -26.69
CA ILE A 75 -19.01 2.61 -27.09
C ILE A 75 -20.19 2.89 -26.14
N ASP A 76 -21.38 3.00 -26.70
CA ASP A 76 -22.62 3.14 -25.93
C ASP A 76 -22.89 1.94 -25.01
N ASP A 77 -23.39 2.24 -23.83
CA ASP A 77 -23.61 1.28 -22.74
C ASP A 77 -24.55 0.15 -23.18
N ALA A 78 -25.61 0.52 -23.92
CA ALA A 78 -26.56 -0.45 -24.47
C ALA A 78 -25.92 -1.41 -25.49
N ALA A 79 -24.96 -0.93 -26.29
CA ALA A 79 -24.24 -1.76 -27.26
C ALA A 79 -23.27 -2.70 -26.54
N ILE A 80 -22.56 -2.23 -25.51
CA ILE A 80 -21.71 -3.07 -24.67
C ILE A 80 -22.53 -4.17 -23.98
N GLU A 81 -23.64 -3.84 -23.34
CA GLU A 81 -24.47 -4.85 -22.67
C GLU A 81 -25.05 -5.86 -23.66
N THR A 82 -25.46 -5.40 -24.85
CA THR A 82 -25.92 -6.30 -25.92
C THR A 82 -24.81 -7.26 -26.36
N ALA A 83 -23.60 -6.74 -26.59
CA ALA A 83 -22.45 -7.56 -26.96
C ALA A 83 -22.06 -8.55 -25.84
N LEU A 84 -22.03 -8.12 -24.57
CA LEU A 84 -21.74 -8.98 -23.42
C LEU A 84 -22.80 -10.08 -23.23
N ALA A 85 -24.04 -9.85 -23.65
CA ALA A 85 -25.09 -10.86 -23.62
C ALA A 85 -25.02 -11.84 -24.80
N ALA A 86 -24.52 -11.39 -25.96
CA ALA A 86 -24.52 -12.14 -27.20
C ALA A 86 -23.24 -12.96 -27.45
N ASP A 87 -22.08 -12.48 -27.01
CA ASP A 87 -20.76 -13.12 -27.20
C ASP A 87 -20.21 -13.67 -25.86
N PRO A 88 -20.22 -15.00 -25.64
CA PRO A 88 -19.64 -15.61 -24.44
C PRO A 88 -18.14 -15.34 -24.24
N ALA A 89 -17.37 -15.17 -25.32
CA ALA A 89 -15.95 -14.86 -25.22
C ALA A 89 -15.74 -13.43 -24.72
N PHE A 90 -16.58 -12.48 -25.14
CA PHE A 90 -16.58 -11.13 -24.58
C PHE A 90 -17.11 -11.11 -23.14
N ALA A 91 -18.16 -11.89 -22.85
CA ALA A 91 -18.76 -12.00 -21.52
C ALA A 91 -17.78 -12.50 -20.45
N HIS A 92 -16.77 -13.30 -20.84
CA HIS A 92 -15.69 -13.73 -19.94
C HIS A 92 -14.97 -12.53 -19.30
N TYR A 93 -14.73 -11.47 -20.06
CA TYR A 93 -14.05 -10.25 -19.63
C TYR A 93 -15.00 -9.22 -19.00
N ARG A 94 -16.27 -9.57 -18.72
CA ARG A 94 -17.27 -8.64 -18.16
C ARG A 94 -16.73 -7.83 -16.96
N PRO A 95 -16.06 -8.41 -15.95
CA PRO A 95 -15.54 -7.62 -14.83
C PRO A 95 -14.60 -6.50 -15.28
N TRP A 96 -13.60 -6.84 -16.10
CA TRP A 96 -12.63 -5.87 -16.61
C TRP A 96 -13.29 -4.80 -17.49
N VAL A 97 -14.24 -5.19 -18.34
CA VAL A 97 -14.97 -4.26 -19.22
C VAL A 97 -15.80 -3.27 -18.40
N LEU A 98 -16.51 -3.76 -17.38
CA LEU A 98 -17.33 -2.91 -16.52
C LEU A 98 -16.46 -1.97 -15.67
N ASP A 99 -15.34 -2.48 -15.15
CA ASP A 99 -14.37 -1.67 -14.40
C ASP A 99 -13.81 -0.52 -15.24
N LEU A 100 -13.33 -0.82 -16.46
CA LEU A 100 -12.80 0.19 -17.38
C LEU A 100 -13.84 1.28 -17.69
N ARG A 101 -15.11 0.87 -17.77
CA ARG A 101 -16.22 1.76 -18.08
C ARG A 101 -16.63 2.67 -16.92
N MET A 102 -16.18 2.41 -15.70
CA MET A 102 -16.38 3.33 -14.58
C MET A 102 -15.65 4.67 -14.80
N ASP A 103 -14.60 4.69 -15.62
CA ASP A 103 -13.89 5.92 -16.01
C ASP A 103 -14.62 6.72 -17.11
N LYS A 104 -15.53 6.09 -17.87
CA LYS A 104 -16.21 6.71 -19.02
C LYS A 104 -16.86 8.07 -18.71
N PRO A 105 -17.58 8.28 -17.58
CA PRO A 105 -18.19 9.57 -17.27
C PRO A 105 -17.19 10.70 -17.03
N TYR A 106 -15.94 10.36 -16.73
CA TYR A 106 -14.85 11.29 -16.38
C TYR A 106 -13.80 11.41 -17.50
N GLN A 107 -14.00 10.71 -18.61
CA GLN A 107 -13.16 10.79 -19.80
C GLN A 107 -13.54 12.02 -20.62
N LEU A 108 -12.53 12.80 -20.98
CA LEU A 108 -12.67 14.03 -21.77
C LEU A 108 -12.65 13.69 -23.27
N GLU A 109 -12.90 14.68 -24.13
CA GLU A 109 -12.72 14.48 -25.56
C GLU A 109 -11.25 14.16 -25.91
N ASP A 110 -11.01 13.33 -26.92
CA ASP A 110 -9.70 12.78 -27.27
C ASP A 110 -8.58 13.83 -27.36
N ARG A 111 -8.88 15.00 -27.93
CA ARG A 111 -7.90 16.09 -28.08
C ARG A 111 -7.52 16.73 -26.74
N VAL A 112 -8.44 16.75 -25.78
CA VAL A 112 -8.18 17.26 -24.43
C VAL A 112 -7.47 16.21 -23.60
N GLU A 113 -7.84 14.93 -23.71
CA GLU A 113 -7.08 13.82 -23.10
C GLU A 113 -5.63 13.81 -23.56
N GLN A 114 -5.42 13.89 -24.89
CA GLN A 114 -4.09 14.00 -25.48
C GLN A 114 -3.32 15.20 -24.93
N LEU A 115 -3.96 16.36 -24.82
CA LEU A 115 -3.33 17.56 -24.28
C LEU A 115 -2.92 17.39 -22.80
N PHE A 116 -3.79 16.83 -21.95
CA PHE A 116 -3.46 16.54 -20.55
C PHE A 116 -2.29 15.56 -20.45
N HIS A 117 -2.30 14.50 -21.26
CA HIS A 117 -1.23 13.52 -21.32
C HIS A 117 0.11 14.16 -21.72
N GLU A 118 0.16 14.89 -22.83
CA GLU A 118 1.38 15.57 -23.30
C GLU A 118 1.87 16.61 -22.28
N LYS A 119 0.96 17.40 -21.69
CA LYS A 119 1.33 18.42 -20.70
C LYS A 119 1.79 17.82 -19.39
N SER A 120 1.35 16.61 -19.01
CA SER A 120 1.74 15.97 -17.76
C SER A 120 3.26 15.87 -17.60
N VAL A 121 4.00 15.67 -18.69
CA VAL A 121 5.48 15.59 -18.69
C VAL A 121 6.12 16.89 -18.22
N THR A 122 5.60 18.03 -18.69
CA THR A 122 6.11 19.37 -18.35
C THR A 122 5.38 20.03 -17.17
N GLY A 123 4.25 19.48 -16.76
CA GLY A 123 3.44 19.87 -15.61
C GLY A 123 3.72 18.96 -14.42
N ARG A 124 2.73 18.17 -14.00
CA ARG A 124 2.83 17.25 -12.84
C ARG A 124 4.14 16.46 -12.76
N GLY A 125 4.56 15.84 -13.86
CA GLY A 125 5.78 15.03 -13.91
C GLY A 125 7.06 15.81 -13.64
N ALA A 126 7.15 17.06 -14.11
CA ALA A 126 8.30 17.93 -13.81
C ALA A 126 8.36 18.34 -12.33
N TRP A 127 7.20 18.59 -11.70
CA TRP A 127 7.12 18.92 -10.27
C TRP A 127 7.41 17.73 -9.36
N ASN A 128 6.96 16.53 -9.74
CA ASN A 128 7.36 15.29 -9.07
C ASN A 128 8.88 15.11 -9.13
N ARG A 129 9.47 15.27 -10.32
CA ARG A 129 10.93 15.17 -10.49
C ARG A 129 11.68 16.21 -9.66
N LEU A 130 11.21 17.46 -9.63
CA LEU A 130 11.80 18.51 -8.81
C LEU A 130 11.77 18.13 -7.32
N PHE A 131 10.66 17.57 -6.83
CA PHE A 131 10.57 17.05 -5.47
C PHE A 131 11.61 15.96 -5.19
N ASP A 132 11.67 14.95 -6.06
CA ASP A 132 12.55 13.79 -5.91
C ASP A 132 14.04 14.19 -5.94
N GLU A 133 14.43 15.04 -6.89
CA GLU A 133 15.79 15.56 -7.00
C GLU A 133 16.17 16.41 -5.78
N THR A 134 15.25 17.30 -5.35
CA THR A 134 15.49 18.15 -4.17
C THR A 134 15.64 17.29 -2.92
N MET A 135 14.77 16.29 -2.72
CA MET A 135 14.84 15.38 -1.57
C MET A 135 16.13 14.54 -1.55
N THR A 136 16.55 14.05 -2.72
CA THR A 136 17.78 13.25 -2.87
C THR A 136 19.03 14.07 -2.55
N ASP A 137 19.03 15.36 -2.88
CA ASP A 137 20.17 16.25 -2.62
C ASP A 137 20.29 16.68 -1.14
N LEU A 138 19.21 16.59 -0.36
CA LEU A 138 19.24 17.00 1.05
C LEU A 138 20.34 16.27 1.84
N ARG A 139 21.03 17.04 2.68
CA ARG A 139 21.97 16.52 3.68
C ARG A 139 21.59 17.01 5.07
N PHE A 140 21.72 16.12 6.03
CA PHE A 140 21.31 16.32 7.42
C PHE A 140 22.54 16.16 8.30
N ASP A 141 23.07 17.27 8.79
CA ASP A 141 24.16 17.30 9.76
C ASP A 141 23.66 16.83 11.12
N ILE A 142 24.11 15.65 11.54
CA ILE A 142 23.87 15.10 12.88
C ILE A 142 25.24 14.81 13.51
N ASP A 143 25.61 15.61 14.51
CA ASP A 143 26.90 15.51 15.22
C ASP A 143 28.14 15.63 14.31
N GLY A 144 28.07 16.45 13.24
CA GLY A 144 29.13 16.64 12.27
C GLY A 144 29.19 15.57 11.17
N GLU A 145 28.25 14.62 11.19
CA GLU A 145 28.05 13.61 10.15
C GLU A 145 26.95 14.08 9.19
N GLU A 146 27.29 14.30 7.91
CA GLU A 146 26.33 14.63 6.85
C GLU A 146 25.64 13.37 6.34
N LEU A 147 24.39 13.18 6.74
CA LEU A 147 23.59 12.01 6.39
C LEU A 147 22.57 12.31 5.27
N THR A 148 22.22 11.30 4.49
CA THR A 148 21.03 11.34 3.61
C THR A 148 19.75 11.11 4.42
N LEU A 149 18.58 11.30 3.81
CA LEU A 149 17.29 11.27 4.52
C LEU A 149 17.06 9.96 5.29
N GLU A 150 17.28 8.80 4.68
CA GLU A 150 17.00 7.51 5.30
C GLU A 150 17.87 7.24 6.55
N PRO A 151 19.22 7.36 6.50
CA PRO A 151 20.04 7.29 7.71
C PRO A 151 19.66 8.31 8.78
N ALA A 152 19.31 9.54 8.40
CA ALA A 152 18.88 10.56 9.36
C ALA A 152 17.57 10.19 10.06
N LEU A 153 16.58 9.67 9.32
CA LEU A 153 15.33 9.14 9.89
C LEU A 153 15.58 7.90 10.77
N ASN A 154 16.55 7.06 10.42
CA ASN A 154 16.92 5.89 11.23
C ASN A 154 17.45 6.29 12.61
N ARG A 155 18.12 7.45 12.75
CA ARG A 155 18.55 7.98 14.06
C ARG A 155 17.38 8.26 15.01
N LEU A 156 16.14 8.45 14.52
CA LEU A 156 14.94 8.55 15.35
C LEU A 156 14.53 7.22 16.01
N GLN A 157 15.15 6.10 15.62
CA GLN A 157 14.97 4.78 16.23
C GLN A 157 16.13 4.42 17.16
N HIS A 158 17.00 5.38 17.50
CA HIS A 158 18.11 5.12 18.40
C HIS A 158 17.62 4.98 19.85
N ALA A 159 18.26 4.11 20.64
CA ALA A 159 17.89 3.90 22.05
C ALA A 159 18.14 5.15 22.92
N ASP A 160 19.23 5.87 22.67
CA ASP A 160 19.52 7.16 23.31
C ASP A 160 18.61 8.28 22.77
N GLY A 161 17.84 8.91 23.68
CA GLY A 161 16.93 10.01 23.35
C GLY A 161 17.62 11.30 22.94
N GLU A 162 18.86 11.52 23.35
CA GLU A 162 19.63 12.70 22.93
C GLU A 162 19.97 12.62 21.44
N VAL A 163 20.32 11.44 20.95
CA VAL A 163 20.55 11.16 19.52
C VAL A 163 19.26 11.39 18.73
N ARG A 164 18.11 10.91 19.22
CA ARG A 164 16.81 11.12 18.57
C ARG A 164 16.44 12.61 18.49
N ARG A 165 16.66 13.36 19.58
CA ARG A 165 16.41 14.81 19.64
C ARG A 165 17.24 15.55 18.59
N ARG A 166 18.56 15.34 18.58
CA ARG A 166 19.47 15.99 17.62
C ARG A 166 19.13 15.63 16.17
N ALA A 167 18.79 14.36 15.90
CA ALA A 167 18.31 13.95 14.59
C ALA A 167 17.02 14.68 14.17
N SER A 168 16.04 14.77 15.06
CA SER A 168 14.80 15.50 14.77
C SER A 168 15.03 16.99 14.52
N GLU A 169 15.93 17.62 15.26
CA GLU A 169 16.28 19.02 15.09
C GLU A 169 17.01 19.27 13.76
N ALA A 170 17.94 18.39 13.39
CA ALA A 170 18.62 18.43 12.10
C ALA A 170 17.64 18.27 10.93
N LEU A 171 16.72 17.29 11.02
CA LEU A 171 15.63 17.11 10.06
C LEU A 171 14.80 18.40 9.92
N ALA A 172 14.31 18.95 11.05
CA ALA A 172 13.52 20.18 11.06
C ALA A 172 14.29 21.36 10.45
N ALA A 173 15.56 21.52 10.78
CA ALA A 173 16.40 22.60 10.27
C ALA A 173 16.58 22.52 8.75
N THR A 174 16.90 21.33 8.21
CA THR A 174 17.09 21.11 6.78
C THR A 174 15.78 21.24 6.01
N PHE A 175 14.67 20.69 6.51
CA PHE A 175 13.36 20.89 5.89
C PHE A 175 12.95 22.36 5.87
N ARG A 176 13.19 23.09 6.98
CA ARG A 176 12.90 24.52 7.06
C ARG A 176 13.69 25.35 6.05
N LYS A 177 14.97 25.04 5.83
CA LYS A 177 15.80 25.69 4.79
C LYS A 177 15.22 25.55 3.38
N ASN A 178 14.50 24.45 3.11
CA ASN A 178 13.92 24.12 1.81
C ASN A 178 12.40 24.31 1.74
N LEU A 179 11.79 24.82 2.82
CA LEU A 179 10.34 24.83 3.00
C LEU A 179 9.61 25.58 1.89
N ARG A 180 10.20 26.67 1.38
CA ARG A 180 9.62 27.44 0.26
C ARG A 180 9.47 26.59 -1.00
N THR A 181 10.46 25.78 -1.33
CA THR A 181 10.43 24.88 -2.49
C THR A 181 9.34 23.83 -2.32
N PHE A 182 9.31 23.13 -1.17
CA PHE A 182 8.29 22.10 -0.91
C PHE A 182 6.87 22.66 -0.83
N THR A 183 6.71 23.89 -0.32
CA THR A 183 5.43 24.60 -0.32
C THR A 183 4.95 24.90 -1.73
N LEU A 184 5.85 25.36 -2.61
CA LEU A 184 5.50 25.64 -4.01
C LEU A 184 5.14 24.36 -4.77
N VAL A 185 5.93 23.30 -4.62
CA VAL A 185 5.66 21.96 -5.19
C VAL A 185 4.26 21.50 -4.78
N THR A 186 3.97 21.50 -3.48
CA THR A 186 2.68 21.03 -2.94
C THR A 186 1.52 21.86 -3.48
N ASN A 187 1.65 23.20 -3.47
CA ASN A 187 0.61 24.09 -3.98
C ASN A 187 0.33 23.91 -5.48
N THR A 188 1.39 23.68 -6.26
CA THR A 188 1.26 23.52 -7.71
C THR A 188 0.64 22.17 -8.06
N LEU A 189 1.09 21.09 -7.41
CA LEU A 189 0.50 19.76 -7.62
C LEU A 189 -0.95 19.68 -7.11
N ALA A 190 -1.26 20.28 -5.97
CA ALA A 190 -2.64 20.34 -5.48
C ALA A 190 -3.55 21.13 -6.44
N LYS A 191 -3.03 22.18 -7.10
CA LYS A 191 -3.76 22.95 -8.11
C LYS A 191 -3.89 22.19 -9.43
N ASP A 192 -2.84 21.51 -9.89
CA ASP A 192 -2.88 20.65 -11.07
C ASP A 192 -3.94 19.55 -10.93
N LYS A 193 -3.97 18.90 -9.77
CA LYS A 193 -5.03 17.93 -9.42
C LYS A 193 -6.41 18.55 -9.48
N GLU A 194 -6.63 19.69 -8.80
CA GLU A 194 -7.94 20.36 -8.80
C GLU A 194 -8.40 20.75 -10.21
N ILE A 195 -7.49 21.21 -11.07
CA ILE A 195 -7.81 21.51 -12.47
C ILE A 195 -8.26 20.23 -13.18
N SER A 196 -7.48 19.15 -13.07
CA SER A 196 -7.85 17.87 -13.70
C SER A 196 -9.20 17.37 -13.19
N ASP A 197 -9.42 17.37 -11.88
CA ASP A 197 -10.65 16.91 -11.26
C ASP A 197 -11.87 17.71 -11.76
N ARG A 198 -11.75 19.05 -11.81
CA ARG A 198 -12.83 19.94 -12.28
C ARG A 198 -13.15 19.74 -13.75
N TRP A 199 -12.15 19.57 -14.61
CA TRP A 199 -12.38 19.31 -16.04
C TRP A 199 -13.09 17.97 -16.25
N ARG A 200 -12.70 16.96 -15.47
CA ARG A 200 -13.30 15.62 -15.49
C ARG A 200 -14.66 15.52 -14.81
N GLY A 201 -15.09 16.55 -14.08
CA GLY A 201 -16.39 16.58 -13.41
C GLY A 201 -16.44 15.85 -12.07
N PHE A 202 -15.29 15.62 -11.42
CA PHE A 202 -15.26 15.08 -10.06
C PHE A 202 -15.76 16.13 -9.05
N GLU A 203 -16.55 15.69 -8.07
CA GLU A 203 -17.20 16.60 -7.11
C GLU A 203 -16.35 16.79 -5.84
N ASP A 204 -15.88 15.69 -5.26
CA ASP A 204 -15.01 15.70 -4.10
C ASP A 204 -13.53 15.60 -4.49
N ILE A 205 -12.69 16.20 -3.65
CA ILE A 205 -11.23 16.29 -3.84
C ILE A 205 -10.55 14.91 -3.95
N ALA A 206 -11.15 13.85 -3.42
CA ALA A 206 -10.59 12.50 -3.43
C ALA A 206 -11.28 11.55 -4.44
N ASP A 207 -12.34 11.97 -5.16
CA ASP A 207 -13.13 11.06 -6.00
C ASP A 207 -12.29 10.35 -7.08
N SER A 208 -11.37 11.06 -7.74
CA SER A 208 -10.50 10.43 -8.75
C SER A 208 -9.61 9.33 -8.15
N ARG A 209 -9.25 9.43 -6.87
CA ARG A 209 -8.53 8.36 -6.17
C ARG A 209 -9.46 7.25 -5.70
N HIS A 210 -10.66 7.57 -5.22
CA HIS A 210 -11.71 6.61 -4.88
C HIS A 210 -12.03 5.70 -6.06
N LEU A 211 -12.23 6.30 -7.24
CA LEU A 211 -12.45 5.58 -8.50
C LEU A 211 -11.26 4.66 -8.85
N ALA A 212 -10.04 5.18 -8.83
CA ALA A 212 -8.83 4.41 -9.12
C ALA A 212 -8.62 3.23 -8.15
N ASN A 213 -9.04 3.39 -6.89
CA ASN A 213 -8.97 2.34 -5.87
C ASN A 213 -10.21 1.41 -5.86
N ARG A 214 -11.23 1.69 -6.69
CA ARG A 214 -12.50 0.98 -6.76
C ARG A 214 -13.22 0.91 -5.40
N VAL A 215 -13.32 2.06 -4.75
CA VAL A 215 -13.99 2.19 -3.45
C VAL A 215 -14.87 3.41 -3.46
N GLU A 216 -16.10 3.27 -2.97
CA GLU A 216 -17.06 4.36 -2.87
C GLU A 216 -16.71 5.34 -1.76
N ARG A 217 -17.08 6.61 -1.94
CA ARG A 217 -16.83 7.67 -0.94
C ARG A 217 -17.35 7.30 0.45
N SER A 218 -18.57 6.75 0.52
CA SER A 218 -19.20 6.35 1.79
C SER A 218 -18.40 5.30 2.56
N VAL A 219 -17.68 4.43 1.86
CA VAL A 219 -16.82 3.40 2.47
C VAL A 219 -15.57 4.05 3.07
N VAL A 220 -14.94 4.99 2.35
CA VAL A 220 -13.78 5.73 2.87
C VAL A 220 -14.17 6.63 4.04
N ASP A 221 -15.32 7.30 3.96
CA ASP A 221 -15.86 8.12 5.05
C ASP A 221 -16.14 7.27 6.31
N ALA A 222 -16.69 6.06 6.13
CA ALA A 222 -16.92 5.13 7.23
C ALA A 222 -15.60 4.66 7.88
N LEU A 223 -14.57 4.36 7.08
CA LEU A 223 -13.23 4.01 7.55
C LEU A 223 -12.59 5.16 8.34
N ASP A 224 -12.56 6.36 7.75
CA ASP A 224 -11.97 7.56 8.37
C ASP A 224 -12.64 7.86 9.72
N SER A 225 -13.97 7.92 9.75
CA SER A 225 -14.72 8.14 10.99
C SER A 225 -14.42 7.09 12.04
N ALA A 226 -14.43 5.80 11.66
CA ALA A 226 -14.18 4.71 12.59
C ALA A 226 -12.77 4.75 13.20
N VAL A 227 -11.76 5.10 12.40
CA VAL A 227 -10.37 5.19 12.84
C VAL A 227 -10.16 6.41 13.74
N ARG A 228 -10.70 7.58 13.35
CA ARG A 228 -10.64 8.81 14.16
C ARG A 228 -11.30 8.63 15.53
N ASP A 229 -12.48 8.01 15.57
CA ASP A 229 -13.19 7.70 16.83
C ASP A 229 -12.41 6.71 17.71
N ALA A 230 -11.56 5.89 17.10
CA ALA A 230 -10.73 4.90 17.80
C ALA A 230 -9.38 5.46 18.31
N TYR A 231 -8.96 6.68 17.96
CA TYR A 231 -7.67 7.24 18.41
C TYR A 231 -7.47 7.14 19.94
N PRO A 232 -8.46 7.50 20.79
CA PRO A 232 -8.27 7.44 22.25
C PRO A 232 -7.99 6.02 22.76
N ARG A 233 -8.67 5.00 22.21
CA ARG A 233 -8.53 3.62 22.65
C ARG A 233 -7.35 2.88 22.02
N LEU A 234 -6.79 3.42 20.93
CA LEU A 234 -5.66 2.86 20.21
C LEU A 234 -4.38 3.66 20.47
N SER A 235 -4.06 4.63 19.61
CA SER A 235 -2.79 5.36 19.64
C SER A 235 -2.56 6.09 20.95
N HIS A 236 -3.56 6.78 21.50
CA HIS A 236 -3.38 7.56 22.73
C HIS A 236 -3.05 6.64 23.91
N ARG A 237 -3.80 5.54 24.05
CA ARG A 237 -3.59 4.52 25.08
C ARG A 237 -2.23 3.85 24.93
N TYR A 238 -1.86 3.42 23.72
CA TYR A 238 -0.56 2.81 23.46
C TYR A 238 0.60 3.76 23.76
N TYR A 239 0.55 5.01 23.29
CA TYR A 239 1.62 5.97 23.56
C TYR A 239 1.72 6.34 25.05
N GLN A 240 0.61 6.32 25.79
CA GLN A 240 0.65 6.47 27.24
C GLN A 240 1.37 5.30 27.92
N MET A 241 1.15 4.06 27.46
CA MET A 241 1.89 2.88 27.94
C MET A 241 3.38 3.00 27.59
N LYS A 242 3.70 3.34 26.33
CA LYS A 242 5.08 3.50 25.86
C LYS A 242 5.83 4.61 26.60
N ALA A 243 5.18 5.73 26.92
CA ALA A 243 5.77 6.77 27.75
C ALA A 243 6.26 6.19 29.09
N ARG A 244 5.41 5.41 29.78
CA ARG A 244 5.80 4.75 31.04
C ARG A 244 6.97 3.79 30.86
N TRP A 245 7.00 3.00 29.78
CA TRP A 245 8.09 2.07 29.49
C TRP A 245 9.44 2.78 29.25
N LEU A 246 9.40 3.98 28.69
CA LEU A 246 10.59 4.82 28.48
C LEU A 246 10.93 5.69 29.70
N GLY A 247 10.19 5.56 30.81
CA GLY A 247 10.39 6.38 32.01
C GLY A 247 9.99 7.85 31.82
N MET A 248 9.06 8.14 30.90
CA MET A 248 8.57 9.47 30.57
C MET A 248 7.10 9.63 30.96
N GLU A 249 6.71 10.82 31.43
CA GLU A 249 5.30 11.16 31.62
C GLU A 249 4.63 11.51 30.28
N VAL A 250 5.34 12.28 29.45
CA VAL A 250 4.94 12.70 28.10
C VAL A 250 6.15 12.57 27.20
N MET A 251 6.02 11.81 26.11
CA MET A 251 7.07 11.64 25.10
C MET A 251 7.14 12.84 24.17
N ASN A 252 8.29 13.12 23.57
CA ASN A 252 8.35 14.06 22.44
C ASN A 252 8.03 13.32 21.14
N HIS A 253 7.71 14.05 20.06
CA HIS A 253 7.42 13.43 18.76
C HIS A 253 8.59 12.58 18.23
N TRP A 254 9.83 12.91 18.56
CA TRP A 254 11.02 12.15 18.20
C TRP A 254 11.23 10.88 19.04
N ASP A 255 10.50 10.71 20.14
CA ASP A 255 10.55 9.50 20.98
C ASP A 255 9.58 8.41 20.50
N ARG A 256 8.68 8.75 19.57
CA ARG A 256 7.64 7.85 19.06
C ARG A 256 8.18 6.53 18.53
N ASN A 257 9.32 6.55 17.84
CA ASN A 257 9.93 5.36 17.24
C ASN A 257 11.07 4.78 18.09
N ALA A 258 11.21 5.22 19.35
CA ALA A 258 12.24 4.69 20.24
C ALA A 258 12.02 3.18 20.45
N PRO A 259 13.08 2.35 20.36
CA PRO A 259 12.97 0.92 20.59
C PRO A 259 12.71 0.66 22.07
N LEU A 260 12.01 -0.43 22.37
CA LEU A 260 11.92 -0.89 23.75
C LEU A 260 13.27 -1.49 24.18
N PRO A 261 13.72 -1.26 25.43
CA PRO A 261 14.98 -1.79 25.96
C PRO A 261 15.12 -3.32 25.86
N GLU A 262 14.01 -4.04 25.71
CA GLU A 262 13.88 -5.49 25.83
C GLU A 262 13.82 -6.23 24.48
N THR A 263 14.22 -5.58 23.38
CA THR A 263 14.12 -6.17 22.02
C THR A 263 15.12 -7.34 21.86
N PRO A 264 14.66 -8.59 21.58
CA PRO A 264 15.53 -9.75 21.41
C PRO A 264 16.50 -9.59 20.25
N GLN A 265 17.71 -10.13 20.40
CA GLN A 265 18.77 -10.16 19.38
C GLN A 265 18.97 -11.56 18.77
N ALA A 266 18.06 -12.50 19.05
CA ALA A 266 18.17 -13.86 18.55
C ALA A 266 18.09 -13.90 17.01
N ILE A 267 18.99 -14.66 16.40
CA ILE A 267 19.01 -14.88 14.96
C ILE A 267 18.19 -16.13 14.67
N ILE A 268 17.12 -15.98 13.89
CA ILE A 268 16.30 -17.07 13.37
C ILE A 268 16.95 -17.57 12.07
N GLY A 269 17.25 -18.87 12.02
CA GLY A 269 17.83 -19.47 10.81
C GLY A 269 16.81 -19.56 9.66
N TRP A 270 17.29 -19.62 8.41
CA TRP A 270 16.39 -19.73 7.24
C TRP A 270 15.46 -20.94 7.30
N ASP A 271 15.96 -22.10 7.71
CA ASP A 271 15.14 -23.32 7.84
C ASP A 271 14.10 -23.19 8.96
N GLU A 272 14.45 -22.51 10.05
CA GLU A 272 13.52 -22.21 11.15
C GLU A 272 12.43 -21.24 10.70
N ALA A 273 12.79 -20.20 9.95
CA ALA A 273 11.83 -19.27 9.35
C ALA A 273 10.89 -19.97 8.35
N LYS A 274 11.43 -20.80 7.45
CA LYS A 274 10.65 -21.65 6.53
C LYS A 274 9.65 -22.50 7.31
N ASN A 275 10.11 -23.22 8.32
CA ASN A 275 9.26 -24.10 9.12
C ASN A 275 8.19 -23.32 9.90
N THR A 276 8.54 -22.15 10.43
CA THR A 276 7.61 -21.27 11.14
C THR A 276 6.46 -20.85 10.24
N VAL A 277 6.76 -20.31 9.05
CA VAL A 277 5.74 -19.81 8.12
C VAL A 277 4.89 -20.95 7.58
N LEU A 278 5.51 -22.05 7.11
CA LEU A 278 4.75 -23.20 6.60
C LEU A 278 3.88 -23.84 7.68
N SER A 279 4.35 -23.93 8.92
CA SER A 279 3.54 -24.47 10.02
C SER A 279 2.37 -23.56 10.38
N ALA A 280 2.56 -22.24 10.37
CA ALA A 280 1.48 -21.28 10.58
C ALA A 280 0.40 -21.39 9.50
N TYR A 281 0.82 -21.45 8.24
CA TYR A 281 -0.10 -21.63 7.10
C TYR A 281 -0.80 -22.98 7.15
N GLN A 282 -0.09 -24.05 7.53
CA GLN A 282 -0.64 -25.41 7.62
C GLN A 282 -1.74 -25.50 8.67
N ARG A 283 -1.59 -24.81 9.81
CA ARG A 283 -2.65 -24.75 10.84
C ARG A 283 -3.89 -24.01 10.37
N PHE A 284 -3.74 -23.02 9.50
CA PHE A 284 -4.87 -22.33 8.89
C PHE A 284 -5.54 -23.18 7.80
N SER A 285 -4.76 -23.64 6.82
CA SER A 285 -5.21 -24.49 5.71
C SER A 285 -4.03 -25.29 5.11
N PRO A 286 -4.15 -26.63 5.00
CA PRO A 286 -3.15 -27.45 4.30
C PRO A 286 -2.85 -26.96 2.87
N ASP A 287 -3.87 -26.52 2.14
CA ASP A 287 -3.73 -26.02 0.77
C ASP A 287 -2.85 -24.75 0.70
N MET A 288 -2.93 -23.89 1.72
CA MET A 288 -2.14 -22.65 1.78
C MET A 288 -0.65 -22.97 1.97
N ALA A 289 -0.37 -23.91 2.88
CA ALA A 289 0.99 -24.38 3.11
C ALA A 289 1.55 -25.12 1.90
N GLU A 290 0.71 -25.89 1.18
CA GLU A 290 1.13 -26.57 -0.04
C GLU A 290 1.56 -25.58 -1.12
N ILE A 291 0.75 -24.54 -1.38
CA ILE A 291 1.10 -23.48 -2.35
C ILE A 291 2.39 -22.78 -1.92
N ALA A 292 2.49 -22.33 -0.66
CA ALA A 292 3.67 -21.64 -0.15
C ALA A 292 4.94 -22.52 -0.20
N ARG A 293 4.82 -23.83 0.05
CA ARG A 293 5.93 -24.78 -0.01
C ARG A 293 6.55 -24.86 -1.41
N VAL A 294 5.77 -24.72 -2.48
CA VAL A 294 6.29 -24.72 -3.86
C VAL A 294 7.34 -23.62 -4.05
N PHE A 295 7.16 -22.44 -3.43
CA PHE A 295 8.14 -21.35 -3.54
C PHE A 295 9.52 -21.76 -3.02
N PHE A 296 9.57 -22.52 -1.92
CA PHE A 296 10.82 -23.04 -1.38
C PHE A 296 11.37 -24.17 -2.25
N ASP A 297 10.52 -25.14 -2.60
CA ASP A 297 10.97 -26.37 -3.28
C ASP A 297 11.41 -26.12 -4.73
N ARG A 298 10.92 -25.05 -5.36
CA ARG A 298 11.26 -24.64 -6.74
C ARG A 298 12.23 -23.46 -6.80
N ASN A 299 12.76 -22.97 -5.68
CA ASN A 299 13.65 -21.81 -5.60
C ASN A 299 13.05 -20.53 -6.20
N TRP A 300 11.77 -20.24 -5.93
CA TRP A 300 11.12 -18.99 -6.33
C TRP A 300 11.39 -17.84 -5.35
N ILE A 301 12.23 -18.07 -4.34
CA ILE A 301 12.60 -17.09 -3.32
C ILE A 301 14.09 -16.77 -3.46
N ASP A 302 14.41 -15.50 -3.71
CA ASP A 302 15.74 -14.95 -3.60
C ASP A 302 15.91 -14.29 -2.21
N ALA A 303 16.36 -15.07 -1.23
CA ALA A 303 16.41 -14.65 0.18
C ALA A 303 17.71 -13.94 0.65
N PRO A 304 18.93 -14.37 0.26
CA PRO A 304 20.15 -13.85 0.87
C PRO A 304 20.43 -12.39 0.52
N VAL A 305 21.04 -11.66 1.46
CA VAL A 305 21.59 -10.32 1.24
C VAL A 305 22.89 -10.44 0.44
N ARG A 306 23.07 -9.61 -0.59
CA ARG A 306 24.32 -9.52 -1.36
C ARG A 306 24.53 -8.10 -1.92
N PRO A 307 25.78 -7.66 -2.13
CA PRO A 307 26.07 -6.37 -2.75
C PRO A 307 25.34 -6.19 -4.09
N GLY A 308 24.77 -5.00 -4.29
CA GLY A 308 24.06 -4.64 -5.50
C GLY A 308 22.65 -5.22 -5.64
N LYS A 309 22.21 -6.16 -4.79
CA LYS A 309 20.80 -6.60 -4.81
C LYS A 309 19.86 -5.45 -4.45
N SER A 310 18.68 -5.42 -5.07
CA SER A 310 17.63 -4.47 -4.72
C SER A 310 17.34 -4.52 -3.21
N PRO A 311 17.23 -3.36 -2.53
CA PRO A 311 16.88 -3.31 -1.12
C PRO A 311 15.41 -3.73 -0.91
N GLY A 312 15.04 -3.93 0.36
CA GLY A 312 13.66 -4.24 0.75
C GLY A 312 13.25 -5.69 0.47
N ALA A 313 11.97 -5.88 0.21
CA ALA A 313 11.34 -7.16 -0.11
C ALA A 313 10.16 -6.93 -1.05
N PHE A 314 9.81 -7.93 -1.86
CA PHE A 314 8.59 -7.94 -2.67
C PHE A 314 8.21 -9.35 -3.16
N ALA A 315 6.94 -9.51 -3.52
CA ALA A 315 6.42 -10.63 -4.31
C ALA A 315 5.96 -10.13 -5.69
N HIS A 316 6.74 -10.44 -6.72
CA HIS A 316 6.46 -10.01 -8.08
C HIS A 316 5.50 -11.00 -8.74
N PRO A 317 4.30 -10.57 -9.19
CA PRO A 317 3.28 -11.47 -9.76
C PRO A 317 3.72 -12.08 -11.10
N THR A 318 4.58 -11.36 -11.83
CA THR A 318 4.96 -11.67 -13.22
C THR A 318 3.75 -11.63 -14.16
N VAL A 319 3.33 -12.77 -14.70
CA VAL A 319 2.13 -12.93 -15.50
C VAL A 319 1.48 -14.29 -15.20
N PRO A 320 0.18 -14.48 -15.44
CA PRO A 320 -0.53 -15.70 -15.08
C PRO A 320 0.07 -17.01 -15.61
N SER A 321 0.65 -17.00 -16.81
CA SER A 321 1.32 -18.16 -17.41
C SER A 321 2.75 -18.41 -16.88
N ALA A 322 3.22 -17.61 -15.94
CA ALA A 322 4.47 -17.78 -15.20
C ALA A 322 4.19 -17.81 -13.69
N HIS A 323 5.13 -18.34 -12.92
CA HIS A 323 5.01 -18.32 -11.47
C HIS A 323 5.52 -16.98 -10.90
N PRO A 324 4.95 -16.50 -9.78
CA PRO A 324 5.49 -15.35 -9.08
C PRO A 324 6.86 -15.63 -8.47
N TYR A 325 7.57 -14.56 -8.11
CA TYR A 325 8.88 -14.60 -7.46
C TYR A 325 8.88 -13.74 -6.20
N VAL A 326 9.55 -14.22 -5.16
CA VAL A 326 9.75 -13.48 -3.92
C VAL A 326 11.21 -13.05 -3.82
N LEU A 327 11.45 -11.77 -3.55
CA LEU A 327 12.76 -11.23 -3.21
C LEU A 327 12.73 -10.78 -1.76
N LEU A 328 13.72 -11.22 -0.97
CA LEU A 328 13.93 -10.79 0.41
C LEU A 328 15.37 -10.37 0.63
N ASN A 329 15.61 -9.63 1.70
CA ASN A 329 16.95 -9.38 2.24
C ASN A 329 17.03 -9.96 3.66
N TYR A 330 17.06 -11.29 3.75
CA TYR A 330 16.92 -12.02 5.01
C TYR A 330 18.22 -11.99 5.83
N MET A 331 18.15 -11.45 7.05
CA MET A 331 19.27 -11.34 8.00
C MET A 331 19.04 -12.15 9.29
N GLY A 332 17.90 -12.84 9.41
CA GLY A 332 17.55 -13.66 10.56
C GLY A 332 16.91 -12.90 11.72
N LYS A 333 16.44 -11.66 11.51
CA LYS A 333 15.69 -10.94 12.56
C LYS A 333 14.24 -11.46 12.63
N PRO A 334 13.55 -11.36 13.77
CA PRO A 334 12.12 -11.68 13.86
C PRO A 334 11.27 -10.97 12.81
N ARG A 335 11.58 -9.69 12.53
CA ARG A 335 10.94 -8.92 11.46
C ARG A 335 11.11 -9.56 10.07
N ASP A 336 12.26 -10.16 9.80
CA ASP A 336 12.52 -10.79 8.49
C ASP A 336 11.65 -12.05 8.28
N VAL A 337 11.26 -12.74 9.37
CA VAL A 337 10.29 -13.85 9.32
C VAL A 337 8.90 -13.34 9.00
N MET A 338 8.51 -12.19 9.56
CA MET A 338 7.25 -11.52 9.22
C MET A 338 7.25 -11.07 7.76
N THR A 339 8.34 -10.47 7.28
CA THR A 339 8.49 -10.11 5.86
C THR A 339 8.41 -11.34 4.95
N LEU A 340 9.04 -12.47 5.30
CA LEU A 340 8.88 -13.72 4.56
C LEU A 340 7.41 -14.18 4.50
N ALA A 341 6.70 -14.15 5.62
CA ALA A 341 5.28 -14.50 5.69
C ALA A 341 4.41 -13.54 4.86
N HIS A 342 4.74 -12.25 4.87
CA HIS A 342 4.06 -11.22 4.12
C HIS A 342 4.18 -11.46 2.61
N GLU A 343 5.41 -11.59 2.10
CA GLU A 343 5.63 -11.80 0.67
C GLU A 343 5.11 -13.17 0.19
N LEU A 344 5.18 -14.21 1.01
CA LEU A 344 4.56 -15.50 0.67
C LEU A 344 3.03 -15.42 0.62
N GLY A 345 2.40 -14.56 1.44
CA GLY A 345 0.97 -14.31 1.35
C GLY A 345 0.57 -13.70 0.01
N HIS A 346 1.31 -12.70 -0.47
CA HIS A 346 1.16 -12.21 -1.85
C HIS A 346 1.39 -13.32 -2.88
N GLY A 347 2.46 -14.11 -2.74
CA GLY A 347 2.76 -15.21 -3.64
C GLY A 347 1.61 -16.24 -3.73
N VAL A 348 1.02 -16.61 -2.60
CA VAL A 348 -0.16 -17.49 -2.55
C VAL A 348 -1.34 -16.86 -3.28
N HIS A 349 -1.64 -15.58 -3.04
CA HIS A 349 -2.72 -14.87 -3.70
C HIS A 349 -2.53 -14.84 -5.22
N GLN A 350 -1.31 -14.52 -5.67
CA GLN A 350 -0.94 -14.46 -7.09
C GLN A 350 -1.13 -15.82 -7.78
N VAL A 351 -0.73 -16.91 -7.12
CA VAL A 351 -0.96 -18.27 -7.65
C VAL A 351 -2.45 -18.60 -7.74
N LEU A 352 -3.25 -18.21 -6.73
CA LEU A 352 -4.69 -18.47 -6.71
C LEU A 352 -5.45 -17.64 -7.76
N ALA A 353 -5.06 -16.38 -7.97
CA ALA A 353 -5.70 -15.46 -8.89
C ALA A 353 -5.27 -15.67 -10.37
N ALA A 354 -4.16 -16.35 -10.63
CA ALA A 354 -3.63 -16.57 -11.98
C ALA A 354 -4.66 -17.16 -12.96
N GLY A 355 -5.60 -17.99 -12.47
CA GLY A 355 -6.67 -18.56 -13.30
C GLY A 355 -7.62 -17.54 -13.94
N GLN A 356 -7.60 -16.27 -13.50
CA GLN A 356 -8.44 -15.20 -14.06
C GLN A 356 -7.86 -14.55 -15.33
N GLY A 357 -6.61 -14.83 -15.71
CA GLY A 357 -5.97 -14.18 -16.86
C GLY A 357 -5.33 -12.83 -16.53
N ALA A 358 -4.58 -12.27 -17.47
CA ALA A 358 -3.70 -11.13 -17.21
C ALA A 358 -4.48 -9.84 -16.97
N LEU A 359 -5.68 -9.71 -17.53
CA LEU A 359 -6.53 -8.54 -17.34
C LEU A 359 -7.30 -8.57 -16.01
N MET A 360 -7.56 -9.75 -15.45
CA MET A 360 -8.47 -9.90 -14.30
C MET A 360 -7.81 -10.48 -13.04
N ALA A 361 -6.58 -10.99 -13.11
CA ALA A 361 -5.90 -11.55 -11.93
C ALA A 361 -5.46 -10.47 -10.92
N SER A 362 -5.12 -9.26 -11.40
CA SER A 362 -4.64 -8.18 -10.53
C SER A 362 -5.77 -7.60 -9.68
N THR A 363 -5.53 -7.44 -8.38
CA THR A 363 -6.45 -6.77 -7.46
C THR A 363 -6.18 -5.26 -7.40
N PRO A 364 -7.19 -4.44 -7.09
CA PRO A 364 -6.96 -3.05 -6.69
C PRO A 364 -6.11 -2.99 -5.41
N LEU A 365 -5.42 -1.86 -5.20
CA LEU A 365 -4.48 -1.69 -4.08
C LEU A 365 -5.14 -1.89 -2.71
N THR A 366 -6.42 -1.59 -2.59
CA THR A 366 -7.24 -1.77 -1.38
C THR A 366 -7.39 -3.24 -0.96
N LEU A 367 -7.23 -4.18 -1.90
CA LEU A 367 -7.34 -5.62 -1.68
C LEU A 367 -6.00 -6.37 -1.85
N ALA A 368 -4.96 -5.68 -2.33
CA ALA A 368 -3.66 -6.29 -2.61
C ALA A 368 -3.00 -6.88 -1.36
N GLU A 369 -3.17 -6.22 -0.22
CA GLU A 369 -2.61 -6.61 1.08
C GLU A 369 -3.42 -7.71 1.80
N THR A 370 -4.53 -8.18 1.21
CA THR A 370 -5.44 -9.07 1.91
C THR A 370 -4.81 -10.41 2.30
N ALA A 371 -3.92 -10.95 1.46
CA ALA A 371 -3.26 -12.22 1.71
C ALA A 371 -1.95 -12.10 2.49
N SER A 372 -1.17 -11.07 2.20
CA SER A 372 0.12 -10.80 2.84
C SER A 372 -0.04 -10.54 4.33
N VAL A 373 -0.89 -9.57 4.70
CA VAL A 373 -1.13 -9.20 6.11
C VAL A 373 -1.83 -10.34 6.87
N PHE A 374 -2.73 -11.10 6.23
CA PHE A 374 -3.38 -12.23 6.88
C PHE A 374 -2.37 -13.36 7.17
N GLY A 375 -1.51 -13.69 6.20
CA GLY A 375 -0.42 -14.64 6.38
C GLY A 375 0.60 -14.20 7.45
N GLU A 376 0.90 -12.90 7.50
CA GLU A 376 1.72 -12.30 8.55
C GLU A 376 1.05 -12.47 9.92
N MET A 377 -0.24 -12.17 10.07
CA MET A 377 -0.97 -12.33 11.33
C MET A 377 -0.99 -13.78 11.83
N LEU A 378 -1.20 -14.76 10.94
CA LEU A 378 -1.10 -16.18 11.29
C LEU A 378 0.30 -16.55 11.83
N THR A 379 1.34 -16.03 11.18
CA THR A 379 2.73 -16.32 11.54
C THR A 379 3.13 -15.59 12.82
N PHE A 380 2.75 -14.33 12.97
CA PHE A 380 2.93 -13.56 14.19
C PHE A 380 2.31 -14.28 15.38
N ARG A 381 1.06 -14.75 15.25
CA ARG A 381 0.39 -15.45 16.34
C ARG A 381 1.04 -16.80 16.65
N SER A 382 1.49 -17.51 15.62
CA SER A 382 2.30 -18.72 15.78
C SER A 382 3.53 -18.50 16.65
N LEU A 383 4.30 -17.46 16.34
CA LEU A 383 5.53 -17.15 17.07
C LEU A 383 5.21 -16.70 18.49
N LEU A 384 4.24 -15.78 18.62
CA LEU A 384 3.85 -15.24 19.91
C LEU A 384 3.41 -16.35 20.88
N ASP A 385 2.63 -17.32 20.43
CA ASP A 385 2.16 -18.45 21.26
C ASP A 385 3.28 -19.42 21.66
N GLN A 386 4.38 -19.46 20.90
CA GLN A 386 5.58 -20.25 21.22
C GLN A 386 6.55 -19.51 22.14
N THR A 387 6.51 -18.18 22.15
CA THR A 387 7.34 -17.34 23.00
C THR A 387 6.93 -17.45 24.47
N THR A 388 7.77 -18.08 25.28
CA THR A 388 7.56 -18.23 26.73
C THR A 388 8.15 -17.10 27.57
N ASP A 389 9.16 -16.39 27.05
CA ASP A 389 9.76 -15.27 27.78
C ASP A 389 8.83 -14.05 27.77
N LYS A 390 8.49 -13.54 28.96
CA LYS A 390 7.54 -12.43 29.12
C LYS A 390 8.03 -11.14 28.46
N ARG A 391 9.34 -10.88 28.47
CA ARG A 391 9.94 -9.66 27.91
C ARG A 391 9.95 -9.71 26.39
N GLU A 392 10.35 -10.84 25.82
CA GLU A 392 10.28 -11.09 24.38
C GLU A 392 8.84 -10.99 23.87
N ARG A 393 7.89 -11.61 24.56
CA ARG A 393 6.46 -11.53 24.21
C ARG A 393 5.96 -10.08 24.21
N LYS A 394 6.33 -9.30 25.23
CA LYS A 394 6.00 -7.87 25.32
C LYS A 394 6.61 -7.08 24.16
N ALA A 395 7.90 -7.29 23.85
CA ALA A 395 8.56 -6.59 22.74
C ALA A 395 7.92 -6.90 21.39
N MET A 396 7.57 -8.16 21.13
CA MET A 396 6.88 -8.58 19.90
C MET A 396 5.50 -7.94 19.76
N LEU A 397 4.70 -7.96 20.83
CA LEU A 397 3.38 -7.32 20.84
C LEU A 397 3.47 -5.81 20.64
N ALA A 398 4.40 -5.14 21.32
CA ALA A 398 4.57 -3.70 21.21
C ALA A 398 4.97 -3.30 19.80
N GLN A 399 5.93 -4.01 19.20
CA GLN A 399 6.33 -3.78 17.81
C GLN A 399 5.14 -3.98 16.86
N LYS A 400 4.35 -5.07 17.02
CA LYS A 400 3.19 -5.32 16.16
C LYS A 400 2.12 -4.24 16.29
N VAL A 401 1.80 -3.81 17.52
CA VAL A 401 0.85 -2.72 17.75
C VAL A 401 1.35 -1.42 17.14
N GLU A 402 2.63 -1.11 17.27
CA GLU A 402 3.24 0.09 16.71
C GLU A 402 3.22 0.10 15.18
N ASP A 403 3.48 -1.05 14.55
CA ASP A 403 3.35 -1.23 13.10
C ASP A 403 1.89 -1.02 12.64
N MET A 404 0.92 -1.61 13.33
CA MET A 404 -0.51 -1.44 13.01
C MET A 404 -0.99 0.02 13.21
N ILE A 405 -0.53 0.71 14.26
CA ILE A 405 -0.80 2.15 14.46
C ILE A 405 -0.19 2.98 13.32
N ASN A 406 1.02 2.63 12.84
CA ASN A 406 1.67 3.31 11.71
C ASN A 406 0.98 3.04 10.36
N THR A 407 0.30 1.92 10.19
CA THR A 407 -0.43 1.57 8.95
C THR A 407 -1.87 2.07 8.95
N VAL A 408 -2.51 2.16 10.12
CA VAL A 408 -3.92 2.58 10.22
C VAL A 408 -4.02 4.04 10.67
N VAL A 409 -3.70 4.33 11.94
CA VAL A 409 -3.88 5.66 12.55
C VAL A 409 -3.09 6.73 11.81
N ARG A 410 -1.81 6.47 11.52
CA ARG A 410 -0.95 7.44 10.84
C ARG A 410 -1.40 7.71 9.40
N GLN A 411 -1.89 6.69 8.68
CA GLN A 411 -2.30 6.85 7.30
C GLN A 411 -3.64 7.58 7.17
N ILE A 412 -4.57 7.37 8.11
CA ILE A 412 -5.78 8.19 8.20
C ILE A 412 -5.46 9.63 8.62
N ALA A 413 -4.50 9.84 9.54
CA ALA A 413 -4.00 11.19 9.81
C ALA A 413 -3.42 11.83 8.53
N PHE A 414 -2.68 11.09 7.71
CA PHE A 414 -2.16 11.60 6.44
C PHE A 414 -3.28 11.95 5.44
N TYR A 415 -4.31 11.11 5.35
CA TYR A 415 -5.51 11.40 4.55
C TYR A 415 -6.19 12.70 5.01
N GLU A 416 -6.36 12.90 6.32
CA GLU A 416 -6.95 14.11 6.89
C GLU A 416 -6.13 15.37 6.63
N PHE A 417 -4.81 15.25 6.62
CA PHE A 417 -3.93 16.33 6.19
C PHE A 417 -4.15 16.68 4.71
N GLU A 418 -4.17 15.70 3.81
CA GLU A 418 -4.45 15.93 2.38
C GLU A 418 -5.83 16.56 2.17
N ARG A 419 -6.85 16.09 2.89
CA ARG A 419 -8.21 16.66 2.86
C ARG A 419 -8.18 18.16 3.18
N LYS A 420 -7.52 18.55 4.27
CA LYS A 420 -7.36 19.98 4.66
C LYS A 420 -6.62 20.78 3.59
N VAL A 421 -5.52 20.25 3.05
CA VAL A 421 -4.71 20.92 2.03
C VAL A 421 -5.50 21.15 0.75
N HIS A 422 -6.07 20.09 0.18
CA HIS A 422 -6.78 20.19 -1.10
C HIS A 422 -8.11 20.94 -0.99
N ALA A 423 -8.82 20.85 0.13
CA ALA A 423 -10.03 21.63 0.37
C ALA A 423 -9.71 23.14 0.43
N GLU A 424 -8.71 23.54 1.21
CA GLU A 424 -8.33 24.96 1.34
C GLU A 424 -7.69 25.49 0.05
N ARG A 425 -6.96 24.65 -0.70
CA ARG A 425 -6.32 25.04 -1.96
C ARG A 425 -7.31 25.54 -3.01
N LYS A 426 -8.59 25.13 -2.94
CA LYS A 426 -9.67 25.66 -3.80
C LYS A 426 -9.87 27.18 -3.62
N ASN A 427 -9.56 27.71 -2.44
CA ASN A 427 -9.76 29.12 -2.08
C ASN A 427 -8.55 30.01 -2.39
N GLY A 428 -7.37 29.44 -2.63
CA GLY A 428 -6.14 30.20 -2.85
C GLY A 428 -4.89 29.37 -2.66
N GLU A 429 -3.74 29.98 -2.91
CA GLU A 429 -2.44 29.36 -2.62
C GLU A 429 -2.17 29.38 -1.11
N LEU A 430 -1.63 28.28 -0.58
CA LEU A 430 -1.39 28.07 0.85
C LEU A 430 0.01 28.51 1.23
N THR A 431 0.14 29.22 2.36
CA THR A 431 1.44 29.55 2.96
C THR A 431 2.05 28.32 3.64
N SER A 432 3.37 28.33 3.82
CA SER A 432 4.05 27.27 4.58
C SER A 432 3.54 27.14 6.01
N ASP A 433 3.21 28.27 6.64
CA ASP A 433 2.65 28.30 8.00
C ASP A 433 1.28 27.63 8.06
N ARG A 434 0.42 27.83 7.04
CA ARG A 434 -0.90 27.21 7.00
C ARG A 434 -0.80 25.69 6.81
N LEU A 435 0.10 25.24 5.94
CA LEU A 435 0.41 23.81 5.78
C LEU A 435 0.94 23.21 7.08
N GLY A 436 1.88 23.90 7.74
CA GLY A 436 2.44 23.45 9.02
C GLY A 436 1.39 23.39 10.13
N GLN A 437 0.45 24.35 10.16
CA GLN A 437 -0.68 24.33 11.10
C GLN A 437 -1.57 23.10 10.87
N PHE A 438 -1.97 22.82 9.62
CA PHE A 438 -2.76 21.63 9.32
C PHE A 438 -2.05 20.35 9.75
N TRP A 439 -0.75 20.27 9.52
CA TRP A 439 0.06 19.14 9.96
C TRP A 439 0.01 18.98 11.48
N LEU A 440 0.28 20.04 12.25
CA LEU A 440 0.25 19.98 13.71
C LEU A 440 -1.13 19.63 14.26
N GLU A 441 -2.21 20.20 13.73
CA GLU A 441 -3.59 19.90 14.14
C GLU A 441 -3.90 18.40 14.03
N VAL A 442 -3.64 17.84 12.85
CA VAL A 442 -3.91 16.44 12.51
C VAL A 442 -3.02 15.48 13.32
N GLN A 443 -1.74 15.81 13.48
CA GLN A 443 -0.83 14.99 14.26
C GLN A 443 -1.15 15.04 15.76
N ALA A 444 -1.60 16.18 16.28
CA ALA A 444 -2.02 16.28 17.68
C ALA A 444 -3.26 15.44 17.98
N GLU A 445 -4.25 15.46 17.07
CA GLU A 445 -5.47 14.65 17.18
C GLU A 445 -5.16 13.14 17.15
N SER A 446 -4.35 12.70 16.19
CA SER A 446 -4.04 11.28 16.00
C SER A 446 -3.06 10.69 17.02
N LEU A 447 -2.06 11.45 17.47
CA LEU A 447 -1.04 10.98 18.42
C LEU A 447 -1.49 11.10 19.88
N GLY A 448 -2.31 12.10 20.19
CA GLY A 448 -2.88 12.28 21.52
C GLY A 448 -1.95 12.89 22.56
N PRO A 449 -2.43 13.02 23.81
CA PRO A 449 -1.80 13.86 24.84
C PRO A 449 -0.48 13.29 25.38
N ALA A 450 -0.21 11.99 25.17
CA ALA A 450 1.05 11.36 25.58
C ALA A 450 2.24 11.77 24.69
N ILE A 451 1.99 12.45 23.56
CA ILE A 451 3.02 12.97 22.66
C ILE A 451 2.98 14.50 22.66
N LYS A 452 4.12 15.12 22.98
CA LYS A 452 4.36 16.54 22.82
C LYS A 452 4.99 16.82 21.45
N LEU A 453 4.25 17.54 20.61
CA LEU A 453 4.77 18.09 19.36
C LEU A 453 5.64 19.30 19.69
N ARG A 454 6.92 19.23 19.33
CA ARG A 454 7.90 20.30 19.61
C ARG A 454 8.14 21.16 18.36
N ASP A 455 8.64 22.36 18.58
CA ASP A 455 9.02 23.29 17.53
C ASP A 455 9.91 22.60 16.49
N GLY A 456 9.61 22.81 15.21
CA GLY A 456 10.23 22.08 14.10
C GLY A 456 9.41 20.92 13.58
N TYR A 457 8.43 20.40 14.33
CA TYR A 457 7.59 19.33 13.80
C TYR A 457 6.61 19.80 12.71
N GLU A 458 6.30 21.09 12.64
CA GLU A 458 5.39 21.69 11.65
C GLU A 458 5.86 21.53 10.20
N VAL A 459 7.14 21.21 9.95
CA VAL A 459 7.67 21.03 8.59
C VAL A 459 7.81 19.55 8.18
N PHE A 460 7.43 18.60 9.04
CA PHE A 460 7.61 17.17 8.77
C PHE A 460 6.69 16.62 7.68
N TRP A 461 5.64 17.34 7.27
CA TRP A 461 4.84 16.97 6.10
C TRP A 461 5.65 16.96 4.80
N THR A 462 6.75 17.73 4.74
CA THR A 462 7.52 17.94 3.51
C THR A 462 8.17 16.68 2.96
N TYR A 463 8.54 15.71 3.80
CA TYR A 463 9.25 14.50 3.36
C TYR A 463 8.35 13.33 2.96
N ILE A 464 7.03 13.50 3.00
CA ILE A 464 6.09 12.42 2.68
C ILE A 464 5.87 12.38 1.16
N PRO A 465 6.47 11.43 0.42
CA PRO A 465 6.39 11.39 -1.04
C PRO A 465 4.98 11.08 -1.54
N HIS A 466 4.17 10.36 -0.76
CA HIS A 466 2.82 9.96 -1.16
C HIS A 466 1.90 11.15 -1.48
N PHE A 467 2.05 12.28 -0.76
CA PHE A 467 1.30 13.51 -1.02
C PHE A 467 1.61 14.13 -2.40
N ILE A 468 2.79 13.81 -2.94
CA ILE A 468 3.30 14.37 -4.20
C ILE A 468 2.95 13.42 -5.35
N HIS A 469 3.34 12.15 -5.20
CA HIS A 469 3.21 11.19 -6.29
C HIS A 469 1.78 10.70 -6.46
N SER A 470 1.07 10.47 -5.36
CA SER A 470 -0.22 9.78 -5.34
C SER A 470 -1.20 10.37 -4.32
N PRO A 471 -1.75 11.57 -4.57
CA PRO A 471 -2.68 12.20 -3.63
C PRO A 471 -3.85 11.30 -3.23
N PHE A 472 -4.19 11.34 -1.95
CA PHE A 472 -5.22 10.53 -1.26
C PHE A 472 -4.99 9.02 -1.27
N TYR A 473 -3.84 8.52 -1.74
CA TYR A 473 -3.59 7.08 -1.77
C TYR A 473 -3.46 6.46 -0.37
N VAL A 474 -3.02 7.23 0.60
CA VAL A 474 -2.62 6.73 1.93
C VAL A 474 -3.73 5.99 2.68
N TYR A 475 -5.01 6.32 2.48
CA TYR A 475 -6.10 5.58 3.15
C TYR A 475 -6.15 4.11 2.72
N ALA A 476 -5.63 3.75 1.53
CA ALA A 476 -5.65 2.38 1.03
C ALA A 476 -4.88 1.41 1.95
N TYR A 477 -3.83 1.90 2.63
CA TYR A 477 -3.11 1.13 3.65
C TYR A 477 -4.01 0.81 4.86
N ALA A 478 -4.70 1.83 5.39
CA ALA A 478 -5.61 1.65 6.52
C ALA A 478 -6.81 0.77 6.15
N PHE A 479 -7.33 0.92 4.92
CA PHE A 479 -8.38 0.08 4.36
C PHE A 479 -7.93 -1.39 4.35
N GLY A 480 -6.77 -1.68 3.73
CA GLY A 480 -6.25 -3.03 3.59
C GLY A 480 -6.00 -3.70 4.95
N ASP A 481 -5.35 -2.99 5.89
CA ASP A 481 -5.05 -3.53 7.21
C ASP A 481 -6.33 -3.77 8.04
N CYS A 482 -7.27 -2.81 8.08
CA CYS A 482 -8.53 -2.99 8.79
C CYS A 482 -9.40 -4.09 8.17
N LEU A 483 -9.44 -4.19 6.84
CA LEU A 483 -10.14 -5.26 6.13
C LEU A 483 -9.61 -6.63 6.55
N VAL A 484 -8.28 -6.79 6.56
CA VAL A 484 -7.63 -8.04 6.95
C VAL A 484 -7.85 -8.37 8.41
N ASN A 485 -7.75 -7.38 9.29
CA ASN A 485 -8.02 -7.57 10.71
C ASN A 485 -9.47 -7.98 10.95
N SER A 486 -10.43 -7.41 10.22
CA SER A 486 -11.84 -7.83 10.28
C SER A 486 -12.01 -9.27 9.81
N LEU A 487 -11.39 -9.66 8.69
CA LEU A 487 -11.39 -11.06 8.21
C LEU A 487 -10.75 -12.00 9.23
N TYR A 488 -9.65 -11.59 9.87
CA TYR A 488 -8.97 -12.37 10.89
C TYR A 488 -9.83 -12.54 12.15
N ALA A 489 -10.52 -11.49 12.59
CA ALA A 489 -11.47 -11.57 13.69
C ALA A 489 -12.66 -12.49 13.37
N VAL A 490 -13.18 -12.49 12.14
CA VAL A 490 -14.20 -13.45 11.70
C VAL A 490 -13.63 -14.88 11.75
N TYR A 491 -12.41 -15.09 11.25
CA TYR A 491 -11.73 -16.39 11.32
C TYR A 491 -11.60 -16.91 12.76
N GLN A 492 -11.17 -16.07 13.71
CA GLN A 492 -11.02 -16.46 15.11
C GLN A 492 -12.33 -16.92 15.77
N ASN A 493 -13.48 -16.44 15.28
CA ASN A 493 -14.80 -16.78 15.78
C ASN A 493 -15.54 -17.81 14.90
N ALA A 494 -14.96 -18.26 13.80
CA ALA A 494 -15.60 -19.14 12.84
C ALA A 494 -15.48 -20.62 13.26
N GLU A 495 -16.59 -21.34 13.29
CA GLU A 495 -16.58 -22.77 13.62
C GLU A 495 -16.09 -23.64 12.44
N ARG A 496 -16.53 -23.37 11.19
CA ARG A 496 -16.12 -24.06 9.94
C ARG A 496 -16.36 -23.20 8.69
N GLY A 497 -15.64 -23.49 7.59
CA GLY A 497 -15.93 -22.95 6.25
C GLY A 497 -15.32 -21.58 5.92
N PHE A 498 -14.57 -20.96 6.85
CA PHE A 498 -13.89 -19.69 6.58
C PHE A 498 -12.85 -19.84 5.46
N GLN A 499 -12.03 -20.90 5.52
CA GLN A 499 -10.94 -21.15 4.58
C GLN A 499 -11.46 -21.25 3.15
N GLU A 500 -12.55 -21.99 2.90
CA GLU A 500 -13.12 -22.14 1.56
C GLU A 500 -13.56 -20.79 0.98
N LYS A 501 -14.24 -19.96 1.78
CA LYS A 501 -14.64 -18.60 1.40
C LYS A 501 -13.43 -17.70 1.17
N TYR A 502 -12.43 -17.79 2.03
CA TYR A 502 -11.18 -17.01 1.92
C TYR A 502 -10.43 -17.35 0.64
N PHE A 503 -10.28 -18.63 0.31
CA PHE A 503 -9.66 -19.04 -0.95
C PHE A 503 -10.52 -18.66 -2.17
N ALA A 504 -11.85 -18.69 -2.08
CA ALA A 504 -12.71 -18.22 -3.17
C ALA A 504 -12.54 -16.71 -3.40
N MET A 505 -12.39 -15.93 -2.33
CA MET A 505 -12.08 -14.50 -2.39
C MET A 505 -10.72 -14.26 -3.08
N LEU A 506 -9.65 -14.94 -2.65
CA LEU A 506 -8.33 -14.80 -3.28
C LEU A 506 -8.30 -15.27 -4.74
N ARG A 507 -9.01 -16.35 -5.08
CA ARG A 507 -9.11 -16.86 -6.47
C ARG A 507 -9.86 -15.89 -7.39
N ALA A 508 -10.70 -15.01 -6.85
CA ALA A 508 -11.42 -14.05 -7.66
C ALA A 508 -10.48 -12.98 -8.26
N GLY A 509 -9.30 -12.74 -7.67
CA GLY A 509 -8.42 -11.66 -8.12
C GLY A 509 -9.19 -10.33 -8.21
N GLY A 510 -9.07 -9.64 -9.33
CA GLY A 510 -9.78 -8.39 -9.63
C GLY A 510 -11.20 -8.56 -10.20
N THR A 511 -11.75 -9.76 -10.29
CA THR A 511 -13.05 -10.00 -10.98
C THR A 511 -14.29 -9.59 -10.20
N LYS A 512 -14.15 -9.22 -8.93
CA LYS A 512 -15.29 -8.90 -8.05
C LYS A 512 -15.05 -7.62 -7.29
N HIS A 513 -16.13 -6.90 -7.06
CA HIS A 513 -16.10 -5.71 -6.21
C HIS A 513 -15.90 -6.09 -4.73
N HIS A 514 -15.36 -5.17 -3.92
CA HIS A 514 -15.07 -5.45 -2.50
C HIS A 514 -16.31 -5.90 -1.73
N SER A 515 -17.48 -5.34 -2.05
CA SER A 515 -18.76 -5.72 -1.42
C SER A 515 -19.16 -7.17 -1.70
N GLU A 516 -18.93 -7.66 -2.91
CA GLU A 516 -19.19 -9.06 -3.29
C GLU A 516 -18.21 -10.02 -2.64
N LEU A 517 -16.96 -9.59 -2.48
CA LEU A 517 -15.90 -10.36 -1.82
C LEU A 517 -16.15 -10.50 -0.31
N LEU A 518 -16.73 -9.47 0.31
CA LEU A 518 -16.99 -9.40 1.75
C LEU A 518 -18.31 -10.05 2.17
N ALA A 519 -19.33 -10.03 1.31
CA ALA A 519 -20.65 -10.58 1.61
C ALA A 519 -20.65 -12.03 2.16
N PRO A 520 -19.82 -12.99 1.65
CA PRO A 520 -19.76 -14.35 2.20
C PRO A 520 -19.34 -14.44 3.68
N PHE A 521 -18.66 -13.40 4.20
CA PHE A 521 -18.21 -13.29 5.58
C PHE A 521 -19.21 -12.53 6.46
N GLY A 522 -20.31 -12.01 5.89
CA GLY A 522 -21.26 -11.14 6.58
C GLY A 522 -20.67 -9.77 6.91
N LEU A 523 -19.74 -9.30 6.10
CA LEU A 523 -19.03 -8.02 6.29
C LEU A 523 -19.51 -7.01 5.25
N ASP A 524 -19.66 -5.75 5.68
CA ASP A 524 -20.07 -4.63 4.83
C ASP A 524 -19.17 -3.42 5.12
N ALA A 525 -18.38 -3.01 4.13
CA ALA A 525 -17.43 -1.91 4.26
C ALA A 525 -18.09 -0.53 4.38
N THR A 526 -19.37 -0.40 4.05
CA THR A 526 -20.14 0.84 4.22
C THR A 526 -20.57 1.09 5.67
N ASP A 527 -20.55 0.06 6.52
CA ASP A 527 -20.92 0.16 7.93
C ASP A 527 -19.66 0.48 8.78
N PRO A 528 -19.63 1.61 9.52
CA PRO A 528 -18.55 1.89 10.47
C PRO A 528 -18.28 0.76 11.47
N ALA A 529 -19.30 -0.02 11.84
CA ALA A 529 -19.15 -1.16 12.74
C ALA A 529 -18.20 -2.24 12.18
N PHE A 530 -18.16 -2.43 10.86
CA PHE A 530 -17.22 -3.35 10.23
C PHE A 530 -15.75 -2.92 10.47
N TRP A 531 -15.45 -1.64 10.33
CA TRP A 531 -14.11 -1.11 10.59
C TRP A 531 -13.74 -1.20 12.07
N GLN A 532 -14.72 -1.07 12.97
CA GLN A 532 -14.50 -1.27 14.41
C GLN A 532 -14.08 -2.71 14.76
N ILE A 533 -14.48 -3.73 13.99
CA ILE A 533 -14.03 -5.12 14.18
C ILE A 533 -12.51 -5.21 13.99
N GLY A 534 -11.99 -4.71 12.87
CA GLY A 534 -10.56 -4.71 12.57
C GLY A 534 -9.76 -3.89 13.59
N LEU A 535 -10.27 -2.70 13.95
CA LEU A 535 -9.69 -1.88 15.03
C LEU A 535 -9.78 -2.53 16.41
N GLY A 536 -10.70 -3.49 16.60
CA GLY A 536 -10.82 -4.31 17.79
C GLY A 536 -9.64 -5.27 17.96
N VAL A 537 -9.07 -5.77 16.86
CA VAL A 537 -7.86 -6.63 16.90
C VAL A 537 -6.67 -5.86 17.46
N ILE A 538 -6.46 -4.62 17.00
CA ILE A 538 -5.41 -3.73 17.55
C ILE A 538 -5.67 -3.48 19.04
N GLY A 539 -6.92 -3.17 19.41
CA GLY A 539 -7.33 -2.99 20.81
C GLY A 539 -7.02 -4.21 21.68
N GLY A 540 -7.31 -5.41 21.20
CA GLY A 540 -7.03 -6.65 21.92
C GLY A 540 -5.52 -6.92 22.11
N LEU A 541 -4.67 -6.57 21.14
CA LEU A 541 -3.23 -6.64 21.32
C LEU A 541 -2.72 -5.61 22.36
N ILE A 542 -3.34 -4.43 22.41
CA ILE A 542 -3.08 -3.44 23.47
C ILE A 542 -3.53 -3.97 24.84
N ASP A 543 -4.67 -4.66 24.91
CA ASP A 543 -5.15 -5.30 26.15
C ASP A 543 -4.17 -6.38 26.62
N GLU A 544 -3.66 -7.22 25.72
CA GLU A 544 -2.62 -8.21 26.04
C GLU A 544 -1.34 -7.55 26.55
N LEU A 545 -0.89 -6.45 25.93
CA LEU A 545 0.26 -5.68 26.40
C LEU A 545 0.06 -5.14 27.81
N GLU A 546 -1.12 -4.57 28.09
CA GLU A 546 -1.42 -4.00 29.40
C GLU A 546 -1.51 -5.07 30.48
N ALA A 547 -2.03 -6.26 30.15
CA ALA A 547 -2.03 -7.40 31.05
C ALA A 547 -0.62 -7.92 31.37
N LEU A 548 0.37 -7.70 30.50
CA LEU A 548 1.77 -8.02 30.77
C LEU A 548 2.48 -6.95 31.61
N ASP A 549 1.98 -5.72 31.62
CA ASP A 549 2.52 -4.61 32.42
C ASP A 549 2.08 -4.60 33.87
N ASN A 550 0.87 -5.12 34.13
CA ASN A 550 0.35 -5.38 35.46
C ASN A 550 0.94 -6.68 36.04
#